data_AF-A0A2M7WUN5-F1
#
_entry.id   AF-A0A2M7WUN5-F1
#
_cell.length_a   1.000
_cell.length_b   1.000
_cell.length_c   1.000
_cell.angle_alpha   90.00
_cell.angle_beta   90.00
_cell.angle_gamma   90.00
#
_symmetry.space_group_name_H-M   'P 1'
#
loop_
_entity.id
_entity.type
_entity.pdbx_description
1 polymer ?
#
loop_
_entity_poly.entity_id
_entity_poly.type
_entity_poly.pdbx_seq_one_letter_code
_entity_poly.pdbx_strand_id
1 'polypeptide(L)' 'RFTFSGVSVWHPETFSDYKSGDIFSLTHPMRELMAQGSCAGLLYRGPWFDIGRPRDLIRANRIMGGR' A
#
# COMPACT_ATOMS: atom_id res chain seq x y z
N ARG A 1 1.25 13.51 -8.54
CA ARG A 1 1.31 12.05 -8.73
C ARG A 1 1.95 11.46 -7.48
N PHE A 2 1.30 10.48 -6.84
CA PHE A 2 1.79 9.80 -5.63
C PHE A 2 1.80 8.28 -5.86
N THR A 3 2.49 7.55 -4.99
CA THR A 3 2.57 6.08 -5.02
C THR A 3 1.89 5.51 -3.77
N PHE A 4 1.13 4.44 -3.92
CA PHE A 4 0.58 3.71 -2.78
C PHE A 4 1.72 3.02 -2.03
N SER A 5 1.80 3.25 -0.71
CA SER A 5 2.92 2.80 0.13
C SER A 5 2.85 1.33 0.56
N GLY A 6 1.82 0.59 0.13
CA GLY A 6 1.56 -0.76 0.65
C GLY A 6 1.01 -0.78 2.08
N VAL A 7 0.72 0.38 2.68
CA VAL A 7 0.15 0.52 4.02
C VAL A 7 -1.24 1.14 3.92
N SER A 8 -2.23 0.48 4.51
CA SER A 8 -3.65 0.86 4.43
C SER A 8 -4.43 0.27 5.58
N VAL A 9 -5.53 0.93 5.96
CA VAL A 9 -6.54 0.40 6.88
C VAL A 9 -7.82 0.18 6.09
N TRP A 10 -8.47 -0.97 6.31
CA TRP A 10 -9.66 -1.39 5.56
C TRP A 10 -10.81 -1.69 6.51
N HIS A 11 -12.03 -1.37 6.08
CA HIS A 11 -13.22 -1.88 6.75
C HIS A 11 -13.38 -3.36 6.35
N PRO A 12 -13.67 -4.29 7.28
CA PRO A 12 -13.80 -5.71 6.95
C PRO A 12 -14.84 -5.98 5.85
N GLU A 13 -15.93 -5.21 5.83
CA GLU A 13 -17.00 -5.33 4.84
C GLU A 13 -16.56 -5.01 3.42
N THR A 14 -15.44 -4.30 3.22
CA THR A 14 -14.89 -4.08 1.87
C THR A 14 -14.61 -5.40 1.13
N PHE A 15 -14.39 -6.47 1.88
CA PHE A 15 -14.05 -7.77 1.30
C PHE A 15 -15.21 -8.79 1.35
N SER A 16 -16.44 -8.37 1.65
CA SER A 16 -17.60 -9.28 1.78
C SER A 16 -17.86 -10.14 0.54
N ASP A 17 -17.53 -9.61 -0.64
CA ASP A 17 -17.81 -10.24 -1.93
C ASP A 17 -16.69 -11.18 -2.39
N TYR A 18 -15.56 -11.17 -1.68
CA TYR A 18 -14.43 -12.08 -1.93
C TYR A 18 -14.52 -13.28 -1.01
N LYS A 19 -14.34 -14.47 -1.57
CA LYS A 19 -14.39 -15.73 -0.84
C LYS A 19 -13.00 -16.13 -0.38
N SER A 20 -12.96 -16.96 0.66
CA SER A 20 -11.71 -17.56 1.11
C SER A 20 -11.07 -18.37 -0.02
N GLY A 21 -9.78 -18.09 -0.30
CA GLY A 21 -9.04 -18.70 -1.40
C GLY A 21 -9.05 -17.91 -2.70
N ASP A 22 -9.86 -16.85 -2.80
CA ASP A 22 -9.86 -16.00 -4.00
C ASP A 22 -8.53 -15.26 -4.15
N ILE A 23 -8.02 -15.25 -5.38
CA ILE A 23 -6.88 -14.43 -5.77
C ILE A 23 -7.44 -13.20 -6.48
N PHE A 24 -7.26 -12.03 -5.89
CA PHE A 24 -7.74 -10.77 -6.47
C PHE A 24 -6.72 -9.64 -6.30
N SER A 25 -6.87 -8.61 -7.13
CA SER A 25 -6.06 -7.39 -7.01
C SER A 25 -6.73 -6.41 -6.05
N LEU A 26 -6.00 -5.93 -5.05
CA LEU A 26 -6.45 -4.83 -4.18
C LEU A 26 -6.78 -3.54 -4.96
N THR A 27 -6.26 -3.38 -6.18
CA THR A 27 -6.58 -2.21 -7.01
C THR A 27 -8.05 -2.13 -7.41
N HIS A 28 -8.75 -3.27 -7.45
CA HIS A 28 -10.17 -3.31 -7.78
C HIS A 28 -11.05 -2.66 -6.69
N PRO A 29 -11.05 -3.15 -5.42
CA PRO A 29 -11.85 -2.51 -4.37
C PRO A 29 -11.37 -1.09 -4.06
N MET A 30 -10.07 -0.77 -4.22
CA MET A 30 -9.59 0.61 -4.10
C MET A 30 -10.31 1.56 -5.07
N ARG A 31 -10.42 1.17 -6.35
CA ARG A 31 -11.05 2.01 -7.38
C ARG A 31 -12.55 2.19 -7.15
N GLU A 32 -13.23 1.15 -6.70
CA GLU A 32 -14.66 1.20 -6.39
C GLU A 32 -14.94 2.16 -5.23
N LEU A 33 -14.20 2.04 -4.13
CA LEU A 33 -14.33 2.94 -2.98
C LEU A 33 -13.95 4.38 -3.37
N MET A 34 -12.92 4.59 -4.19
CA MET A 34 -12.58 5.91 -4.72
C MET A 34 -13.72 6.51 -5.56
N ALA A 35 -14.34 5.72 -6.43
CA ALA A 35 -15.47 6.16 -7.26
C ALA A 35 -16.69 6.53 -6.41
N GLN A 36 -16.87 5.89 -5.25
CA GLN A 36 -17.93 6.18 -4.29
C GLN A 36 -17.60 7.32 -3.32
N GLY A 37 -16.37 7.87 -3.34
CA GLY A 37 -15.92 8.87 -2.37
C GLY A 37 -15.61 8.31 -0.98
N SER A 38 -15.55 6.99 -0.82
CA SER A 38 -15.34 6.27 0.43
C SER A 38 -13.88 5.87 0.66
N CYS A 39 -12.95 6.50 -0.07
CA CYS A 39 -11.51 6.26 0.06
C CYS A 39 -10.80 7.58 0.42
N ALA A 40 -10.13 7.59 1.57
CA ALA A 40 -9.28 8.69 2.00
C ALA A 40 -7.80 8.29 1.96
N GLY A 41 -6.91 9.28 1.88
CA GLY A 41 -5.47 9.05 1.86
C GLY A 41 -4.73 10.08 2.71
N LEU A 42 -3.57 9.66 3.22
CA LEU A 42 -2.62 10.53 3.91
C LEU A 42 -1.32 10.55 3.11
N LEU A 43 -0.74 11.74 2.93
CA LEU A 43 0.56 11.89 2.28
C LEU A 43 1.66 11.80 3.31
N TYR A 44 2.31 10.63 3.39
CA TYR A 44 3.55 10.49 4.14
C TYR A 44 4.72 11.13 3.38
N ARG A 45 5.46 12.01 4.06
CA ARG A 45 6.58 12.80 3.49
C ARG A 45 7.96 12.38 4.01
N GLY A 46 8.02 11.37 4.88
CA GLY A 46 9.28 10.86 5.40
C GLY A 46 9.95 9.84 4.48
N PRO A 47 11.10 9.27 4.90
CA PRO A 47 11.77 8.21 4.16
C PRO A 47 10.87 6.97 4.01
N TRP A 48 10.77 6.45 2.80
CA TRP A 48 10.03 5.22 2.48
C TRP A 48 10.81 4.41 1.45
N PHE A 49 10.87 3.09 1.64
CA PHE A 49 11.62 2.17 0.79
C PHE A 49 10.78 0.94 0.45
N ASP A 50 10.56 0.69 -0.84
CA ASP A 50 10.01 -0.57 -1.34
C ASP A 50 11.14 -1.60 -1.45
N ILE A 51 11.19 -2.58 -0.56
CA ILE A 51 12.28 -3.58 -0.52
C ILE A 51 11.87 -4.82 -1.31
N GLY A 52 12.00 -4.75 -2.64
CA GLY A 52 11.67 -5.87 -3.53
C GLY A 52 12.88 -6.68 -3.99
N ARG A 53 14.10 -6.14 -3.90
CA ARG A 53 15.35 -6.76 -4.38
C ARG A 53 16.50 -6.51 -3.38
N PRO A 54 17.55 -7.34 -3.38
CA PRO A 54 18.70 -7.16 -2.47
C PRO A 54 19.34 -5.76 -2.53
N ARG A 55 19.41 -5.16 -3.72
CA ARG A 55 19.93 -3.79 -3.90
C ARG A 55 19.08 -2.71 -3.21
N ASP A 56 17.78 -2.93 -3.07
CA ASP A 56 16.88 -1.98 -2.44
C ASP A 56 17.12 -1.95 -0.92
N LEU A 57 17.36 -3.13 -0.33
CA LEU A 57 17.76 -3.27 1.08
C LEU A 57 19.11 -2.58 1.36
N ILE A 58 20.12 -2.81 0.53
CA ILE A 58 21.45 -2.18 0.67
C ILE A 58 21.31 -0.64 0.62
N ARG A 59 20.47 -0.13 -0.28
CA ARG A 59 20.18 1.30 -0.39
C ARG A 59 19.51 1.84 0.87
N ALA A 60 18.48 1.16 1.38
CA ALA A 60 17.78 1.56 2.59
C ALA A 60 18.73 1.58 3.81
N ASN A 61 19.52 0.53 3.99
CA ASN A 61 20.51 0.45 5.08
C ASN A 61 21.55 1.56 5.02
N ARG A 62 22.03 1.95 3.84
CA ARG A 62 22.97 3.07 3.70
C ARG A 62 22.36 4.41 4.14
N ILE A 63 21.09 4.62 3.82
CA ILE A 63 20.39 5.87 4.15
C ILE A 63 20.00 5.91 5.64
N MET A 64 19.66 4.77 6.22
CA MET A 64 19.23 4.67 7.62
C MET A 64 20.38 4.47 8.62
N GLY A 65 21.47 3.82 8.21
CA GLY A 65 22.62 3.46 9.05
C GLY A 65 23.65 4.57 9.26
N GLY A 66 23.34 5.81 8.87
CA GLY A 66 24.12 7.01 9.19
C GLY A 66 23.78 7.61 10.57
N ARG A 67 23.26 6.80 11.50
CA ARG A 67 23.06 7.14 12.91
C ARG A 67 24.01 6.35 13.77
#